data_AF-A0A349N7N2-F1
#
_entry.id   AF-A0A349N7N2-F1
#
_cell.length_a   1.000
_cell.length_b   1.000
_cell.length_c   1.000
_cell.angle_alpha   90.00
_cell.angle_beta   90.00
_cell.angle_gamma   90.00
#
_symmetry.space_group_name_H-M   'P 1'
#
loop_
_entity.id
_entity.type
_entity.pdbx_description
1 polymer ?
#
loop_
_entity_poly.entity_id
_entity_poly.type
_entity_poly.pdbx_seq_one_letter_code
_entity_poly.pdbx_strand_id
1 'polypeptide(L)'
;MIIYGVALLSTCLVIGMLIGQALGAALGIDANVGGVGIAMLLLVIASNSSRFQLLSSGPSAQGIQFWSAMYIPIVVAMAAQQNVAAAASGGLLALVAGVAAVVVSFLLVPVISRIGNSEAVSEQRGEAP
;
A
#
# COMPACT_ATOMS: atom_id res chain seq x y z
N MET A 1 13.12 -3.28 -20.43
CA MET A 1 13.77 -1.98 -20.17
C MET A 1 13.07 -1.35 -18.97
N ILE A 2 13.83 -0.70 -18.08
CA ILE A 2 13.37 -0.07 -16.82
C ILE A 2 12.07 0.74 -16.99
N ILE A 3 11.92 1.40 -18.14
CA ILE A 3 10.79 2.26 -18.51
C ILE A 3 9.44 1.53 -18.43
N TYR A 4 9.37 0.24 -18.79
CA TYR A 4 8.09 -0.49 -18.81
C TYR A 4 7.54 -0.75 -17.40
N GLY A 5 8.41 -1.11 -16.45
CA GLY A 5 8.01 -1.29 -15.05
C GLY A 5 7.59 0.03 -14.39
N VAL A 6 8.30 1.11 -14.71
CA VAL A 6 7.96 2.47 -14.24
C VAL A 6 6.64 2.96 -14.82
N ALA A 7 6.39 2.71 -16.12
CA ALA A 7 5.14 3.08 -16.79
C ALA A 7 3.93 2.32 -16.24
N LEU A 8 4.10 1.03 -15.90
CA LEU A 8 3.05 0.24 -15.26
C LEU A 8 2.73 0.80 -13.87
N LEU A 9 3.76 1.03 -13.05
CA LEU A 9 3.62 1.56 -11.70
C LEU A 9 2.97 2.94 -11.69
N SER A 10 3.40 3.85 -12.57
CA SER A 10 2.83 5.21 -12.66
C SER A 10 1.39 5.19 -13.16
N THR A 11 1.05 4.30 -14.09
CA THR A 11 -0.33 4.16 -14.60
C THR A 11 -1.26 3.64 -13.51
N CYS A 12 -0.86 2.59 -12.79
CA CYS A 12 -1.62 2.06 -11.65
C CYS A 12 -1.80 3.12 -10.56
N LEU A 13 -0.74 3.90 -10.26
CA LEU A 13 -0.80 4.99 -9.29
C LEU A 13 -1.79 6.08 -9.71
N VAL A 14 -1.70 6.60 -10.93
CA VAL A 14 -2.61 7.65 -11.42
C VAL A 14 -4.06 7.18 -11.38
N ILE A 15 -4.35 5.98 -11.88
CA ILE A 15 -5.72 5.42 -11.86
C ILE A 15 -6.22 5.27 -10.42
N GLY A 16 -5.41 4.69 -9.53
CA GLY A 16 -5.80 4.53 -8.12
C GLY A 16 -6.05 5.86 -7.42
N MET A 17 -5.21 6.88 -7.67
CA MET A 17 -5.39 8.21 -7.13
C MET A 17 -6.67 8.88 -7.63
N LEU A 18 -6.99 8.77 -8.92
CA LEU A 18 -8.24 9.29 -9.49
C LEU A 18 -9.46 8.62 -8.86
N ILE A 19 -9.44 7.30 -8.70
CA ILE A 19 -10.54 6.56 -8.05
C ILE A 19 -10.66 6.98 -6.58
N GLY A 20 -9.55 7.10 -5.85
CA GLY A 20 -9.56 7.53 -4.45
C GLY A 20 -10.10 8.96 -4.25
N GLN A 21 -9.83 9.87 -5.19
CA GLN A 21 -10.42 11.22 -5.18
C GLN A 21 -11.92 11.18 -5.51
N ALA A 22 -12.33 10.38 -6.50
CA ALA A 22 -13.73 10.22 -6.83
C ALA A 22 -14.54 9.63 -5.66
N LEU A 23 -13.96 8.65 -4.93
CA LEU A 23 -14.54 8.10 -3.71
C LEU A 23 -14.64 9.15 -2.60
N GLY A 24 -13.60 9.96 -2.40
CA GLY A 24 -13.64 11.09 -1.46
C GLY A 24 -14.78 12.06 -1.76
N ALA A 25 -14.88 12.49 -3.03
CA ALA A 25 -15.95 13.37 -3.47
C ALA A 25 -17.35 12.73 -3.29
N ALA A 26 -17.50 11.44 -3.60
CA ALA A 26 -18.75 10.71 -3.41
C ALA A 26 -19.16 10.58 -1.93
N LEU A 27 -18.18 10.52 -1.02
CA LEU A 27 -18.39 10.51 0.43
C LEU A 27 -18.53 11.92 1.03
N GLY A 28 -18.38 12.97 0.22
CA GLY A 28 -18.44 14.37 0.68
C GLY A 28 -17.20 14.81 1.48
N ILE A 29 -16.06 14.15 1.28
CA ILE A 29 -14.80 14.42 1.97
C ILE A 29 -13.82 15.04 0.97
N ASP A 30 -13.23 16.19 1.31
CA ASP A 30 -12.20 16.85 0.50
C ASP A 30 -10.82 16.20 0.71
N ALA A 31 -10.75 14.89 0.47
CA ALA A 31 -9.53 14.10 0.63
C ALA A 31 -9.54 12.87 -0.28
N ASN A 32 -8.36 12.35 -0.61
CA ASN A 32 -8.22 11.08 -1.30
C ASN A 32 -8.50 9.91 -0.33
N VAL A 33 -9.48 9.08 -0.66
CA VAL A 33 -9.86 7.92 0.16
C VAL A 33 -9.23 6.66 -0.44
N GLY A 34 -8.09 6.25 0.11
CA GLY A 34 -7.49 4.93 -0.16
C GLY A 34 -6.90 4.74 -1.57
N GLY A 35 -6.68 5.80 -2.34
CA GLY A 35 -6.21 5.71 -3.73
C GLY A 35 -4.88 4.97 -3.91
N VAL A 36 -3.98 5.04 -2.92
CA VAL A 36 -2.73 4.26 -2.91
C VAL A 36 -3.00 2.76 -2.78
N GLY A 37 -3.94 2.35 -1.93
CA GLY A 37 -4.31 0.95 -1.78
C GLY A 37 -4.99 0.40 -3.04
N ILE A 38 -5.84 1.21 -3.67
CA ILE A 38 -6.46 0.87 -4.96
C ILE A 38 -5.39 0.70 -6.03
N ALA A 39 -4.41 1.61 -6.09
CA ALA A 39 -3.27 1.48 -7.00
C ALA A 39 -2.46 0.20 -6.76
N MET A 40 -2.23 -0.18 -5.49
CA MET A 40 -1.54 -1.43 -5.15
C MET A 40 -2.30 -2.67 -5.62
N LEU A 41 -3.63 -2.72 -5.42
CA LEU A 41 -4.44 -3.83 -5.92
C LEU A 41 -4.42 -3.92 -7.45
N LEU A 42 -4.56 -2.78 -8.13
CA LEU A 42 -4.44 -2.72 -9.59
C LEU A 42 -3.07 -3.20 -10.07
N LEU A 43 -2.00 -2.82 -9.37
CA LEU A 43 -0.64 -3.24 -9.70
C LEU A 43 -0.46 -4.75 -9.49
N VAL A 44 -0.99 -5.33 -8.41
CA VAL A 44 -0.95 -6.78 -8.17
C VAL A 44 -1.69 -7.53 -9.28
N ILE A 45 -2.93 -7.11 -9.61
CA ILE A 45 -3.73 -7.72 -10.68
C ILE A 45 -3.03 -7.60 -12.04
N ALA A 46 -2.51 -6.42 -12.36
CA ALA A 46 -1.81 -6.18 -13.61
C ALA A 46 -0.52 -7.00 -13.69
N SER A 47 0.29 -7.03 -12.63
CA SER A 47 1.56 -7.76 -12.60
C SER A 47 1.40 -9.28 -12.70
N ASN A 48 0.26 -9.82 -12.24
CA ASN A 48 -0.07 -11.24 -12.28
C ASN A 48 -0.85 -11.65 -13.55
N SER A 49 -1.22 -10.71 -14.43
CA SER A 49 -1.92 -11.02 -15.67
C SER A 49 -0.96 -11.55 -16.75
N SER A 50 -1.36 -12.61 -17.46
CA SER A 50 -0.58 -13.20 -18.57
C SER A 50 -0.24 -12.20 -19.68
N ARG A 51 -1.07 -11.16 -19.91
CA ARG A 51 -0.80 -10.09 -20.86
C ARG A 51 0.34 -9.15 -20.45
N PHE A 52 0.56 -9.01 -19.15
CA PHE A 52 1.57 -8.13 -18.57
C PHE A 52 2.73 -8.92 -17.96
N GLN A 53 2.73 -10.26 -18.04
CA GLN A 53 3.83 -11.11 -17.61
C GLN A 53 5.14 -10.81 -18.33
N LEU A 54 5.11 -10.51 -19.63
CA LEU A 54 6.28 -10.00 -20.39
C LEU A 54 6.76 -8.62 -19.90
N LEU A 55 5.88 -7.90 -19.18
CA LEU A 55 6.11 -6.60 -18.57
C LEU A 55 6.44 -6.68 -17.07
N SER A 56 6.28 -7.82 -16.42
CA SER A 56 6.62 -8.05 -15.00
C SER A 56 7.79 -9.03 -14.83
N SER A 57 8.12 -9.82 -15.86
CA SER A 57 9.29 -10.69 -15.91
C SER A 57 10.38 -10.15 -16.85
N GLY A 58 11.65 -10.38 -16.51
CA GLY A 58 12.80 -9.85 -17.26
C GLY A 58 13.08 -8.36 -16.98
N PRO A 59 13.51 -7.56 -17.98
CA PRO A 59 14.07 -6.22 -17.78
C PRO A 59 13.08 -5.12 -17.33
N SER A 60 11.85 -5.49 -16.97
CA SER A 60 10.85 -4.63 -16.34
C SER A 60 10.81 -4.79 -14.81
N ALA A 61 11.23 -5.94 -14.27
CA ALA A 61 11.51 -6.13 -12.84
C ALA A 61 12.57 -5.14 -12.35
N GLN A 62 13.49 -4.74 -13.24
CA GLN A 62 14.50 -3.73 -12.98
C GLN A 62 13.91 -2.33 -12.71
N GLY A 63 12.74 -2.02 -13.29
CA GLY A 63 12.01 -0.79 -12.99
C GLY A 63 11.35 -0.81 -11.61
N ILE A 64 10.80 -1.95 -11.20
CA ILE A 64 10.23 -2.13 -9.84
C ILE A 64 11.35 -2.10 -8.79
N GLN A 65 12.50 -2.71 -9.08
CA GLN A 65 13.70 -2.64 -8.25
C GLN A 65 14.25 -1.22 -8.13
N PHE A 66 14.23 -0.44 -9.22
CA PHE A 66 14.59 0.98 -9.18
C PHE A 66 13.71 1.78 -8.20
N TRP A 67 12.40 1.56 -8.21
CA TRP A 67 11.49 2.20 -7.24
C TRP A 67 11.72 1.71 -5.80
N SER A 68 12.04 0.43 -5.63
CA SER A 68 12.39 -0.13 -4.32
C SER A 68 13.66 0.50 -3.75
N ALA A 69 14.66 0.75 -4.60
CA ALA A 69 15.87 1.49 -4.21
C ALA A 69 15.58 2.96 -3.85
N MET A 70 14.56 3.58 -4.46
CA MET A 70 14.07 4.92 -4.15
C MET A 70 13.19 4.99 -2.88
N TYR A 71 12.88 3.87 -2.22
CA TYR A 71 11.98 3.84 -1.06
C TYR A 71 12.46 4.74 0.08
N ILE A 72 13.76 4.70 0.40
CA ILE A 72 14.33 5.49 1.51
C ILE A 72 14.10 7.01 1.27
N PRO A 73 14.52 7.61 0.14
CA PRO A 73 14.23 9.01 -0.15
C PRO A 73 12.74 9.37 -0.13
N ILE A 74 11.87 8.50 -0.64
CA ILE A 74 10.42 8.77 -0.70
C ILE A 74 9.82 8.81 0.71
N VAL A 75 10.18 7.86 1.57
CA VAL A 75 9.71 7.85 2.96
C VAL A 75 10.26 9.04 3.72
N VAL A 76 11.51 9.43 3.49
CA VAL A 76 12.09 10.63 4.10
C VAL A 76 11.32 11.88 3.66
N ALA A 77 10.98 12.01 2.38
CA ALA A 77 10.18 13.13 1.88
C ALA A 77 8.76 13.14 2.48
N MET A 78 8.14 11.96 2.65
CA MET A 78 6.83 11.84 3.31
C MET A 78 6.91 12.22 4.79
N ALA A 79 7.96 11.80 5.50
CA ALA A 79 8.19 12.15 6.90
C ALA A 79 8.47 13.64 7.07
N ALA A 80 9.18 14.28 6.13
CA ALA A 80 9.49 15.70 6.18
C ALA A 80 8.24 16.60 6.03
N GLN A 81 7.15 16.10 5.42
CA GLN A 81 5.89 16.83 5.34
C GLN A 81 5.07 16.77 6.64
N GLN A 82 5.47 15.94 7.62
CA GLN A 82 4.74 15.81 8.87
C GLN A 82 5.02 16.99 9.81
N ASN A 83 3.95 17.56 10.40
CA ASN A 83 4.06 18.68 11.33
C ASN A 83 4.36 18.19 12.76
N VAL A 84 5.64 18.01 13.06
CA VAL A 84 6.12 17.52 14.36
C VAL A 84 5.82 18.52 15.49
N ALA A 85 5.89 19.83 15.23
CA ALA A 85 5.60 20.84 16.23
C ALA A 85 4.14 20.80 16.68
N ALA A 86 3.20 20.67 15.73
CA ALA A 86 1.79 20.48 16.04
C ALA A 86 1.56 19.18 16.83
N ALA A 87 2.20 18.07 16.42
CA ALA A 87 2.09 16.80 17.13
C ALA A 87 2.59 16.88 18.58
N ALA A 88 3.72 17.54 18.83
CA ALA A 88 4.26 17.74 20.18
C ALA A 88 3.38 18.66 21.03
N SER A 89 2.78 19.69 20.42
CA SER A 89 1.87 20.61 21.11
C SER A 89 0.52 20.00 21.50
N GLY A 90 0.16 18.85 20.92
CA GLY A 90 -1.08 18.12 21.22
C GLY A 90 -1.15 17.54 22.65
N GLY A 91 -0.06 17.61 23.42
CA GLY A 91 0.00 17.25 24.82
C GLY A 91 -0.28 15.76 25.10
N LEU A 92 -0.68 15.45 26.32
CA LEU A 92 -0.90 14.07 26.76
C LEU A 92 -2.05 13.37 26.00
N LEU A 93 -3.07 14.13 25.59
CA LEU A 93 -4.23 13.61 24.85
C LEU A 93 -3.82 13.04 23.48
N ALA A 94 -2.95 13.73 22.74
CA ALA A 94 -2.45 13.23 21.45
C ALA A 94 -1.66 11.93 21.61
N LEU A 95 -0.85 11.82 22.67
CA LEU A 95 -0.09 10.60 22.96
C LEU A 95 -1.01 9.43 23.31
N VAL A 96 -1.98 9.63 24.20
CA VAL A 96 -2.93 8.58 24.58
C VAL A 96 -3.78 8.13 23.40
N ALA A 97 -4.31 9.07 22.62
CA ALA A 97 -5.12 8.75 21.43
C ALA A 97 -4.31 7.97 20.38
N GLY A 98 -3.07 8.37 20.12
CA GLY A 98 -2.17 7.68 19.20
C GLY A 98 -1.85 6.26 19.66
N VAL A 99 -1.42 6.09 20.91
CA VAL A 99 -1.10 4.77 21.48
C VAL A 99 -2.34 3.88 21.51
N ALA A 100 -3.49 4.40 21.94
CA ALA A 100 -4.74 3.64 21.98
C ALA A 100 -5.15 3.18 20.57
N ALA A 101 -5.11 4.05 19.57
CA ALA A 101 -5.42 3.70 18.18
C ALA A 101 -4.48 2.60 17.65
N VAL A 102 -3.18 2.67 17.95
CA VAL A 102 -2.20 1.65 17.58
C VAL A 102 -2.51 0.32 18.27
N VAL A 103 -2.72 0.32 19.59
CA VAL A 103 -3.04 -0.90 20.35
C VAL A 103 -4.31 -1.56 19.83
N VAL A 104 -5.38 -0.79 19.60
CA VAL A 104 -6.65 -1.30 19.04
C VAL A 104 -6.43 -1.89 17.65
N SER A 105 -5.63 -1.24 16.80
CA SER A 105 -5.30 -1.75 15.47
C SER A 105 -4.55 -3.09 15.54
N PHE A 106 -3.58 -3.23 16.44
CA PHE A 106 -2.86 -4.49 16.66
C PHE A 106 -3.77 -5.60 17.22
N LEU A 107 -4.70 -5.28 18.11
CA LEU A 107 -5.68 -6.24 18.64
C LEU A 107 -6.66 -6.72 17.57
N LEU A 108 -6.94 -5.92 16.55
CA LEU A 108 -7.79 -6.29 15.41
C LEU A 108 -7.10 -7.24 14.42
N VAL A 109 -5.76 -7.25 14.34
CA VAL A 109 -5.00 -8.16 13.46
C VAL A 109 -5.38 -9.64 13.66
N PRO A 110 -5.35 -10.22 14.87
CA PRO A 110 -5.75 -11.62 15.06
C PRO A 110 -7.23 -11.87 14.78
N VAL A 111 -8.10 -10.88 15.02
CA VAL A 111 -9.55 -10.98 14.74
C VAL A 111 -9.79 -11.09 13.23
N ILE A 112 -9.17 -10.21 12.45
CA ILE A 112 -9.28 -10.22 10.99
C ILE A 112 -8.58 -11.45 10.40
N SER A 113 -7.44 -11.86 10.95
CA SER A 113 -6.69 -13.04 10.51
C SER A 113 -7.51 -14.33 10.61
N ARG A 114 -8.39 -14.46 11.61
CA ARG A 114 -9.30 -15.62 11.73
C ARG A 114 -10.32 -15.71 10.60
N ILE A 115 -10.70 -14.60 9.98
CA ILE A 115 -11.66 -14.57 8.86
C ILE A 115 -11.02 -15.20 7.60
N GLY A 116 -9.71 -15.05 7.42
CA GLY A 116 -8.98 -15.62 6.28
C GLY A 116 -8.43 -17.04 6.49
N ASN A 117 -8.51 -17.61 7.70
CA ASN A 117 -7.81 -18.85 8.05
C ASN A 117 -8.65 -20.14 7.88
N SER A 118 -9.75 -20.10 7.13
CA SER A 118 -10.55 -21.31 6.87
C SER A 118 -10.07 -22.14 5.68
N GLU A 119 -9.10 -21.68 4.87
CA GLU A 119 -8.64 -22.42 3.67
C GLU A 119 -7.10 -22.57 3.52
N ALA A 120 -6.27 -21.86 4.30
CA ALA A 120 -4.81 -21.88 4.09
C ALA A 120 -4.05 -23.05 4.76
N VAL A 121 -4.70 -23.84 5.62
CA VAL A 121 -4.01 -24.91 6.39
C VAL A 121 -3.87 -26.23 5.59
N SER A 122 -4.53 -26.39 4.44
CA SER A 122 -4.44 -27.62 3.64
C SER A 122 -3.30 -27.66 2.61
N GLU A 123 -2.79 -26.52 2.12
CA GLU A 123 -1.76 -26.53 1.05
C GLU A 123 -0.31 -26.59 1.56
N GLN A 124 -0.03 -26.19 2.80
CA GLN A 124 1.34 -26.26 3.34
C GLN A 124 1.77 -27.64 3.89
N ARG A 125 0.92 -28.67 3.79
CA ARG A 125 1.25 -30.06 4.17
C ARG A 125 1.45 -30.99 2.96
N GLY A 126 1.56 -30.44 1.74
CA GLY A 126 1.75 -31.22 0.50
C GLY A 126 3.19 -31.21 -0.05
N GLU A 127 4.02 -30.24 0.33
CA GLU A 127 5.40 -30.12 -0.15
C GLU A 127 6.35 -29.92 1.03
N ALA A 128 6.73 -31.04 1.64
CA ALA A 128 8.02 -31.14 2.31
C ALA A 128 8.74 -32.35 1.70
N PRO A 129 9.97 -32.19 1.19
CA PRO A 129 10.78 -33.30 0.67
C PRO A 129 11.19 -34.29 1.77
#